data_AF-S3CWC5-F1
#
_entry.id   AF-S3CWC5-F1
#
_cell.length_a   1.000
_cell.length_b   1.000
_cell.length_c   1.000
_cell.angle_alpha   90.00
_cell.angle_beta   90.00
_cell.angle_gamma   90.00
#
_symmetry.space_group_name_H-M   'P 1'
#
loop_
_entity.id
_entity.type
_entity.pdbx_description
1 polymer ?
#
loop_
_entity_poly.entity_id
_entity_poly.type
_entity_poly.pdbx_seq_one_letter_code
_entity_poly.pdbx_strand_id
1 'polypeptide(L)'
;MALTSYEINSLIAIERITASISVLSTLILIATFSFVKESRTLSNTLIFYASFANLFSSIAALIGSSALHNENGALCQFQGFLLQMFMQSDPFWSCAIAINIYLVFFRRYDAQRLKGLYWIYGLICYGLPFISALFCLLYRDKTRGKIYGEATLWCWIKDSWGPVRIHANYAPVWFAILLALLIYLRVGIEVYQKRNQLRALNARYERNINNSDSISTTTTTDTQTTNNSFSMPSPALSANSSESGERFFVPRMQGMDKIKLEYTKSAFLFAVSILVTWVPASVNRLYGL
;
A
#
# COMPACT_ATOMS: atom_id res chain seq x y z
N MET A 1 -13.27 10.94 32.73
CA MET A 1 -12.08 11.42 33.46
C MET A 1 -11.46 12.51 32.62
N ALA A 2 -11.42 13.75 33.10
CA ALA A 2 -10.81 14.86 32.36
C ALA A 2 -9.29 14.78 32.49
N LEU A 3 -8.54 14.98 31.41
CA LEU A 3 -7.07 14.99 31.43
C LEU A 3 -6.58 16.18 32.26
N THR A 4 -5.49 15.96 33.01
CA THR A 4 -4.78 17.03 33.72
C THR A 4 -4.04 17.94 32.73
N SER A 5 -3.77 19.19 33.13
CA SER A 5 -3.03 20.13 32.29
C SER A 5 -1.62 19.65 31.92
N TYR A 6 -0.99 18.85 32.78
CA TYR A 6 0.30 18.23 32.49
C TYR A 6 0.19 17.21 31.37
N GLU A 7 -0.80 16.31 31.43
CA GLU A 7 -1.06 15.31 30.39
C GLU A 7 -1.38 15.96 29.05
N ILE A 8 -2.18 17.04 29.04
CA ILE A 8 -2.51 17.80 27.83
C ILE A 8 -1.24 18.42 27.22
N ASN A 9 -0.38 19.05 28.04
CA ASN A 9 0.86 19.66 27.56
C ASN A 9 1.84 18.62 27.01
N SER A 10 1.97 17.45 27.67
CA SER A 10 2.77 16.33 27.16
C SER A 10 2.23 15.82 25.83
N LEU A 11 0.91 15.69 25.71
CA LEU A 11 0.28 15.20 24.48
C LEU A 11 0.47 16.19 23.31
N ILE A 12 0.35 17.49 23.57
CA ILE A 12 0.63 18.55 22.59
C ILE A 12 2.11 18.52 22.15
N ALA A 13 3.04 18.33 23.09
CA ALA A 13 4.46 18.25 22.75
C ALA A 13 4.76 17.04 21.85
N ILE A 14 4.22 15.87 22.19
CA ILE A 14 4.36 14.64 21.39
C ILE A 14 3.76 14.83 19.99
N GLU A 15 2.55 15.43 19.92
CA GLU A 15 1.88 15.71 18.66
C GLU A 15 2.73 16.60 17.75
N ARG A 16 3.26 17.71 18.28
CA ARG A 16 4.08 18.66 17.53
C ARG A 16 5.40 18.08 17.05
N ILE A 17 6.09 17.30 17.90
CA ILE A 17 7.34 16.66 17.52
C ILE A 17 7.09 15.64 16.39
N THR A 18 6.08 14.79 16.56
CA THR A 18 5.74 13.76 15.57
C THR A 18 5.29 14.38 14.26
N ALA A 19 4.46 15.43 14.32
CA ALA A 19 4.00 16.15 13.14
C ALA A 19 5.16 16.86 12.42
N SER A 20 6.14 17.41 13.16
CA SER A 20 7.34 18.02 12.57
C SER A 20 8.19 17.01 11.80
N ILE A 21 8.40 15.83 12.39
CA ILE A 21 9.13 14.74 11.74
C ILE A 21 8.37 14.26 10.48
N SER A 22 7.05 14.14 10.58
CA SER A 22 6.19 13.76 9.46
C SER A 22 6.24 14.77 8.31
N VAL A 23 6.16 16.08 8.60
CA VAL A 23 6.32 17.13 7.60
C VAL A 23 7.69 17.07 6.93
N LEU A 24 8.77 16.94 7.70
CA LEU A 24 10.11 16.86 7.14
C LEU A 24 10.27 15.62 6.23
N SER A 25 9.79 14.46 6.69
CA SER A 25 9.84 13.21 5.93
C SER A 25 9.05 13.28 4.63
N THR A 26 7.82 13.83 4.68
CA THR A 26 6.96 13.99 3.49
C THR A 26 7.55 15.00 2.50
N LEU A 27 8.15 16.09 2.97
CA LEU A 27 8.86 17.04 2.09
C LEU A 27 10.06 16.40 1.40
N ILE A 28 10.84 15.57 2.11
CA ILE A 28 11.95 14.81 1.51
C ILE A 28 11.44 13.83 0.45
N LEU A 29 10.33 13.14 0.73
CA LEU A 29 9.68 12.22 -0.23
C LEU A 29 9.26 12.97 -1.50
N ILE A 30 8.54 14.08 -1.35
CA ILE A 30 8.09 14.94 -2.46
C ILE A 30 9.30 15.42 -3.27
N ALA A 31 10.33 15.95 -2.61
CA ALA A 31 11.54 16.43 -3.26
C ALA A 31 12.26 15.31 -4.02
N THR A 32 12.42 14.13 -3.41
CA THR A 32 13.08 12.98 -4.04
C THR A 32 12.32 12.53 -5.28
N PHE A 33 10.99 12.46 -5.22
CA PHE A 33 10.18 12.11 -6.39
C PHE A 33 10.28 13.15 -7.53
N SER A 34 10.32 14.43 -7.16
CA SER A 34 10.45 15.54 -8.12
C SER A 34 11.82 15.57 -8.80
N PHE A 35 12.91 15.39 -8.06
CA PHE A 35 14.28 15.55 -8.59
C PHE A 35 14.87 14.25 -9.16
N VAL A 36 14.52 13.08 -8.62
CA VAL A 36 15.08 11.79 -9.05
C VAL A 36 14.19 11.14 -10.10
N LYS A 37 14.55 11.26 -11.38
CA LYS A 37 13.75 10.71 -12.50
C LYS A 37 13.52 9.20 -12.39
N GLU A 38 14.50 8.46 -11.88
CA GLU A 38 14.43 7.01 -11.71
C GLU A 38 13.36 6.58 -10.70
N SER A 39 13.02 7.46 -9.75
CA SER A 39 12.00 7.18 -8.73
C SER A 39 10.57 7.22 -9.26
N ARG A 40 10.34 7.70 -10.50
CA ARG A 40 9.01 7.94 -11.09
C ARG A 40 8.36 6.66 -11.63
N THR A 41 8.27 5.64 -10.78
CA THR A 41 7.54 4.41 -11.07
C THR A 41 6.04 4.61 -10.87
N LEU A 42 5.24 3.68 -11.42
CA LEU A 42 3.77 3.69 -11.31
C LEU A 42 3.32 3.74 -9.83
N SER A 43 3.86 2.82 -9.02
CA SER A 43 3.60 2.74 -7.58
C SER A 43 4.03 4.00 -6.84
N ASN A 44 5.23 4.52 -7.12
CA ASN A 44 5.74 5.71 -6.45
C ASN A 44 4.93 6.97 -6.82
N THR A 45 4.32 7.00 -8.00
CA THR A 45 3.48 8.13 -8.42
C THR A 45 2.21 8.25 -7.56
N LEU A 46 1.59 7.13 -7.19
CA LEU A 46 0.43 7.16 -6.28
C LEU A 46 0.82 7.59 -4.88
N ILE A 47 1.98 7.11 -4.38
CA ILE A 47 2.53 7.52 -3.09
C ILE A 47 2.82 9.03 -3.08
N PHE A 48 3.36 9.56 -4.18
CA PHE A 48 3.58 10.99 -4.34
C PHE A 48 2.28 11.79 -4.23
N TYR A 49 1.20 11.38 -4.91
CA TYR A 49 -0.09 12.06 -4.74
C TYR A 49 -0.61 11.96 -3.31
N ALA A 50 -0.59 10.78 -2.71
CA ALA A 50 -1.00 10.56 -1.32
C ALA A 50 -0.18 11.40 -0.31
N SER A 51 1.09 11.67 -0.60
CA SER A 51 1.97 12.43 0.31
C SER A 51 1.51 13.87 0.55
N PHE A 52 0.78 14.48 -0.39
CA PHE A 52 0.18 15.80 -0.16
C PHE A 52 -0.89 15.76 0.93
N ALA A 53 -1.70 14.70 1.00
CA ALA A 53 -2.68 14.54 2.07
C ALA A 53 -1.98 14.43 3.44
N ASN A 54 -0.99 13.55 3.54
CA ASN A 54 -0.17 13.40 4.75
C ASN A 54 0.51 14.72 5.17
N LEU A 55 1.02 15.50 4.21
CA LEU A 55 1.66 16.79 4.46
C LEU A 55 0.68 17.78 5.09
N PHE A 56 -0.49 17.98 4.48
CA PHE A 56 -1.48 18.92 5.00
C PHE A 56 -2.12 18.44 6.31
N SER A 57 -2.33 17.14 6.47
CA SER A 57 -2.76 16.53 7.74
C SER A 57 -1.75 16.80 8.85
N SER A 58 -0.46 16.64 8.57
CA SER A 58 0.62 16.92 9.53
C SER A 58 0.75 18.42 9.84
N ILE A 59 0.55 19.31 8.85
CA ILE A 59 0.48 20.76 9.07
C ILE A 59 -0.69 21.12 10.00
N ALA A 60 -1.85 20.47 9.83
CA ALA A 60 -2.99 20.70 10.70
C ALA A 60 -2.74 20.22 12.15
N ALA A 61 -2.03 19.10 12.32
CA ALA A 61 -1.57 18.62 13.62
C ALA A 61 -0.51 19.56 14.25
N LEU A 62 0.38 20.18 13.45
CA LEU A 62 1.36 21.15 13.95
C LEU A 62 0.71 22.38 14.59
N ILE A 63 -0.41 22.85 14.04
CA ILE A 63 -1.21 23.93 14.64
C ILE A 63 -1.59 23.53 16.08
N GLY A 64 -2.01 22.27 16.26
CA GLY A 64 -2.33 21.66 17.55
C GLY A 64 -3.28 22.53 18.37
N SER A 65 -2.96 22.69 19.65
CA SER A 65 -3.81 23.45 20.58
C SER A 65 -3.84 24.97 20.34
N SER A 66 -2.91 25.53 19.56
CA SER A 66 -2.81 26.98 19.37
C SER A 66 -4.05 27.60 18.70
N ALA A 67 -4.86 26.81 17.99
CA ALA A 67 -6.11 27.31 17.41
C ALA A 67 -7.27 27.41 18.40
N LEU A 68 -7.19 26.74 19.55
CA LEU A 68 -8.27 26.74 20.54
C LEU A 68 -8.41 28.07 21.28
N HIS A 69 -7.37 28.91 21.28
CA HIS A 69 -7.46 30.24 21.91
C HIS A 69 -8.58 31.10 21.31
N ASN A 70 -8.90 30.89 20.03
CA ASN A 70 -10.05 31.52 19.40
C ASN A 70 -10.81 30.50 18.53
N GLU A 71 -11.68 29.73 19.18
CA GLU A 71 -12.49 28.68 18.55
C GLU A 71 -13.34 29.20 17.37
N ASN A 72 -13.81 30.45 17.45
CA ASN A 72 -14.60 31.07 16.39
C ASN A 72 -13.75 31.69 15.27
N GLY A 73 -12.44 31.79 15.49
CA GLY A 73 -11.47 32.40 14.59
C GLY A 73 -11.19 31.58 13.33
N ALA A 74 -10.59 32.24 12.34
CA ALA A 74 -10.27 31.62 11.06
C ALA A 74 -9.26 30.46 11.20
N LEU A 75 -8.31 30.54 12.14
CA LEU A 75 -7.30 29.51 12.36
C LEU A 75 -7.93 28.17 12.78
N CYS A 76 -8.92 28.21 13.67
CA CYS A 76 -9.64 27.03 14.14
C CYS A 76 -10.44 26.36 13.02
N GLN A 77 -11.12 27.17 12.21
CA GLN A 77 -11.89 26.67 11.06
C GLN A 77 -10.97 26.11 9.97
N PHE A 78 -9.82 26.74 9.73
CA PHE A 78 -8.81 26.26 8.79
C PHE A 78 -8.21 24.93 9.26
N GLN A 79 -7.84 24.80 10.54
CA GLN A 79 -7.35 23.55 11.10
C GLN A 79 -8.40 22.43 10.98
N GLY A 80 -9.65 22.70 11.37
CA GLY A 80 -10.74 21.73 11.27
C GLY A 80 -11.02 21.28 9.85
N PHE A 81 -10.95 22.21 8.89
CA PHE A 81 -11.07 21.90 7.46
C PHE A 81 -9.94 21.00 6.98
N LEU A 82 -8.67 21.33 7.30
CA LEU A 82 -7.53 20.52 6.90
C LEU A 82 -7.60 19.11 7.49
N LEU A 83 -7.90 18.99 8.79
CA LEU A 83 -8.05 17.69 9.44
C LEU A 83 -9.17 16.88 8.79
N GLN A 84 -10.36 17.46 8.58
CA GLN A 84 -11.48 16.75 7.98
C GLN A 84 -11.18 16.28 6.54
N MET A 85 -10.54 17.12 5.73
CA MET A 85 -10.26 16.80 4.34
C MET A 85 -9.11 15.79 4.20
N PHE A 86 -7.97 16.08 4.81
CA PHE A 86 -6.73 15.37 4.50
C PHE A 86 -6.54 14.11 5.34
N MET A 87 -7.00 14.10 6.60
CA MET A 87 -6.93 12.89 7.44
C MET A 87 -7.81 11.76 6.89
N GLN A 88 -8.94 12.08 6.25
CA GLN A 88 -9.80 11.10 5.57
C GLN A 88 -9.24 10.70 4.19
N SER A 89 -8.57 11.62 3.50
CA SER A 89 -7.94 11.36 2.20
C SER A 89 -6.85 10.29 2.30
N ASP A 90 -6.10 10.22 3.40
CA ASP A 90 -5.02 9.25 3.61
C ASP A 90 -5.50 7.77 3.51
N PRO A 91 -6.53 7.32 4.25
CA PRO A 91 -7.14 6.00 4.06
C PRO A 91 -7.67 5.75 2.64
N PHE A 92 -8.22 6.77 1.97
CA PHE A 92 -8.72 6.62 0.60
C PHE A 92 -7.59 6.38 -0.39
N TRP A 93 -6.47 7.10 -0.26
CA TRP A 93 -5.27 6.85 -1.06
C TRP A 93 -4.68 5.47 -0.78
N SER A 94 -4.67 5.01 0.47
CA SER A 94 -4.26 3.64 0.81
C SER A 94 -5.14 2.58 0.14
N CYS A 95 -6.46 2.79 0.13
CA CYS A 95 -7.40 1.94 -0.57
C CYS A 95 -7.21 2.00 -2.10
N ALA A 96 -6.94 3.18 -2.66
CA ALA A 96 -6.66 3.33 -4.09
C ALA A 96 -5.40 2.54 -4.49
N ILE A 97 -4.35 2.57 -3.67
CA ILE A 97 -3.13 1.77 -3.86
C ILE A 97 -3.47 0.27 -3.81
N ALA A 98 -4.32 -0.17 -2.88
CA ALA A 98 -4.77 -1.56 -2.80
C ALA A 98 -5.50 -2.01 -4.07
N ILE A 99 -6.45 -1.19 -4.56
CA ILE A 99 -7.17 -1.42 -5.81
C ILE A 99 -6.19 -1.47 -6.99
N ASN A 100 -5.19 -0.60 -7.00
CA ASN A 100 -4.18 -0.55 -8.05
C ASN A 100 -3.38 -1.86 -8.12
N ILE A 101 -2.94 -2.36 -6.97
CA ILE A 101 -2.28 -3.67 -6.84
C ILE A 101 -3.20 -4.78 -7.33
N TYR A 102 -4.47 -4.78 -6.93
CA TYR A 102 -5.46 -5.75 -7.40
C TYR A 102 -5.60 -5.78 -8.92
N LEU A 103 -5.71 -4.60 -9.55
CA LEU A 103 -5.81 -4.49 -11.01
C LEU A 103 -4.55 -5.00 -11.72
N VAL A 104 -3.36 -4.78 -11.15
CA VAL A 104 -2.10 -5.27 -11.71
C VAL A 104 -2.01 -6.79 -11.63
N PHE A 105 -2.38 -7.40 -10.49
CA PHE A 105 -2.23 -8.85 -10.30
C PHE A 105 -3.34 -9.68 -10.95
N PHE A 106 -4.60 -9.29 -10.76
CA PHE A 106 -5.74 -10.10 -11.20
C PHE A 106 -6.26 -9.70 -12.58
N ARG A 107 -6.22 -8.41 -12.91
CA ARG A 107 -6.72 -7.91 -14.21
C ARG A 107 -5.62 -7.66 -15.23
N ARG A 108 -4.34 -7.79 -14.84
CA ARG A 108 -3.15 -7.59 -15.69
C ARG A 108 -3.20 -6.27 -16.47
N TYR A 109 -3.65 -5.20 -15.82
CA TYR A 109 -3.71 -3.90 -16.49
C TYR A 109 -2.29 -3.38 -16.81
N ASP A 110 -2.12 -2.81 -18.00
CA ASP A 110 -0.90 -2.13 -18.42
C ASP A 110 -0.73 -0.76 -17.75
N ALA A 111 0.52 -0.29 -17.69
CA ALA A 111 0.87 0.99 -17.06
C ALA A 111 0.12 2.20 -17.65
N GLN A 112 -0.16 2.20 -18.96
CA GLN A 112 -0.93 3.28 -19.60
C GLN A 112 -2.38 3.32 -19.11
N ARG A 113 -3.03 2.15 -18.98
CA ARG A 113 -4.40 2.05 -18.49
C ARG A 113 -4.48 2.50 -17.03
N LEU A 114 -3.49 2.12 -16.21
CA LEU A 114 -3.41 2.56 -14.81
C LEU A 114 -3.28 4.08 -14.67
N LYS A 115 -2.42 4.72 -15.48
CA LYS A 115 -2.30 6.19 -15.48
C LYS A 115 -3.62 6.88 -15.82
N GLY A 116 -4.43 6.28 -16.69
CA GLY A 116 -5.78 6.75 -17.01
C GLY A 116 -6.73 6.76 -15.80
N LEU A 117 -6.47 5.98 -14.75
CA LEU A 117 -7.28 5.99 -13.52
C LEU A 117 -6.84 7.07 -12.51
N TYR A 118 -5.68 7.71 -12.69
CA TYR A 118 -5.12 8.60 -11.67
C TYR A 118 -6.00 9.81 -11.39
N TRP A 119 -6.64 10.38 -12.41
CA TRP A 119 -7.57 11.48 -12.21
C TRP A 119 -8.83 11.04 -11.45
N ILE A 120 -9.30 9.80 -11.67
CA ILE A 120 -10.43 9.22 -10.93
C ILE A 120 -10.04 9.05 -9.47
N TYR A 121 -8.85 8.52 -9.20
CA TYR A 121 -8.33 8.42 -7.83
C TYR A 121 -8.21 9.79 -7.18
N GLY A 122 -7.68 10.80 -7.88
CA GLY A 122 -7.62 12.17 -7.38
C GLY A 122 -9.00 12.72 -7.02
N LEU A 123 -9.99 12.53 -7.91
CA LEU A 123 -11.35 13.01 -7.71
C LEU A 123 -12.05 12.30 -6.54
N ILE A 124 -11.85 11.00 -6.37
CA ILE A 124 -12.46 10.25 -5.26
C ILE A 124 -11.73 10.55 -3.94
N CYS A 125 -10.40 10.45 -3.93
CA CYS A 125 -9.60 10.53 -2.71
C CYS A 125 -9.50 11.95 -2.15
N TYR A 126 -9.60 12.99 -2.99
CA TYR A 126 -9.66 14.38 -2.53
C TYR A 126 -11.06 14.98 -2.60
N GLY A 127 -11.84 14.66 -3.64
CA GLY A 127 -13.15 15.27 -3.83
C GLY A 127 -14.18 14.84 -2.79
N LEU A 128 -14.26 13.55 -2.44
CA LEU A 128 -15.21 13.10 -1.40
C LEU A 128 -14.89 13.73 -0.03
N PRO A 129 -13.64 13.71 0.47
CA PRO A 129 -13.31 14.41 1.71
C PRO A 129 -13.50 15.93 1.62
N PHE A 130 -13.18 16.55 0.47
CA PHE A 130 -13.39 17.97 0.25
C PHE A 130 -14.86 18.37 0.39
N ILE A 131 -15.78 17.61 -0.20
CA ILE A 131 -17.23 17.86 -0.07
C ILE A 131 -17.64 17.76 1.41
N SER A 132 -17.15 16.74 2.12
CA SER A 132 -17.45 16.57 3.55
C SER A 132 -16.92 17.73 4.40
N ALA A 133 -15.70 18.20 4.12
CA ALA A 133 -15.04 19.28 4.84
C ALA A 133 -15.69 20.63 4.53
N LEU A 134 -16.06 20.86 3.27
CA LEU A 134 -16.77 22.07 2.86
C LEU A 134 -18.17 22.13 3.48
N PHE A 135 -18.88 21.01 3.53
CA PHE A 135 -20.16 20.93 4.23
C PHE A 135 -20.01 21.32 5.71
N CYS A 136 -19.01 20.77 6.40
CA CYS A 136 -18.73 21.11 7.79
C CYS A 136 -18.32 22.59 8.00
N LEU A 137 -17.67 23.19 7.00
CA LEU A 137 -17.27 24.60 7.05
C LEU A 137 -18.45 25.57 6.85
N LEU A 138 -19.35 25.25 5.91
CA LEU A 138 -20.43 26.14 5.50
C LEU A 138 -21.69 25.98 6.36
N TYR A 139 -21.96 24.77 6.84
CA TYR A 139 -23.16 24.49 7.62
C TYR A 139 -23.10 25.20 8.97
N ARG A 140 -24.16 25.97 9.28
CA ARG A 140 -24.32 26.66 10.55
C ARG A 140 -25.71 26.42 11.10
N ASP A 141 -25.74 25.98 12.35
CA ASP A 141 -26.98 25.81 13.10
C ASP A 141 -27.22 26.99 14.03
N LYS A 142 -28.49 27.39 14.20
CA LYS A 142 -28.86 28.51 15.08
C LYS A 142 -28.67 28.19 16.56
N THR A 143 -28.76 26.91 16.94
CA THR A 143 -28.68 26.45 18.34
C THR A 143 -27.28 25.93 18.69
N ARG A 144 -26.65 25.19 17.77
CA ARG A 144 -25.36 24.52 17.98
C ARG A 144 -24.17 25.25 17.36
N GLY A 145 -24.41 26.32 16.61
CA GLY A 145 -23.36 27.14 15.99
C GLY A 145 -22.66 26.46 14.81
N LYS A 146 -21.37 26.75 14.63
CA LYS A 146 -20.52 26.13 13.60
C LYS A 146 -20.23 24.66 13.94
N ILE A 147 -20.03 23.83 12.92
CA ILE A 147 -19.66 22.41 13.11
C ILE A 147 -18.24 22.28 13.62
N TYR A 148 -17.29 23.07 13.09
CA TYR A 148 -15.91 23.06 13.60
C TYR A 148 -15.75 23.88 14.88
N GLY A 149 -15.01 23.33 15.84
CA GLY A 149 -14.64 23.93 17.11
C GLY A 149 -13.78 23.00 17.95
N GLU A 150 -13.77 23.19 19.26
CA GLU A 150 -12.95 22.41 20.18
C GLU A 150 -13.33 20.93 20.14
N ALA A 151 -12.32 20.07 19.93
CA ALA A 151 -12.41 18.63 20.04
C ALA A 151 -11.27 18.08 20.92
N THR A 152 -11.09 18.66 22.11
CA THR A 152 -10.09 18.33 23.13
C THR A 152 -8.67 18.86 22.85
N LEU A 153 -8.04 18.46 21.74
CA LEU A 153 -6.62 18.78 21.47
C LEU A 153 -6.41 19.74 20.30
N TRP A 154 -7.40 19.79 19.40
CA TRP A 154 -7.36 20.57 18.18
C TRP A 154 -8.77 21.06 17.83
N CYS A 155 -8.83 21.98 16.88
CA CYS A 155 -10.10 22.34 16.26
C CYS A 155 -10.52 21.30 15.21
N TRP A 156 -11.67 20.67 15.43
CA TRP A 156 -12.28 19.72 14.49
C TRP A 156 -13.81 19.76 14.65
N ILE A 157 -14.56 18.80 14.14
CA ILE A 157 -16.03 18.75 14.34
C ILE A 157 -16.30 18.72 15.85
N LYS A 158 -17.19 19.53 16.42
CA LYS A 158 -17.51 19.55 17.87
C LYS A 158 -18.23 18.28 18.35
N ASP A 159 -18.18 17.97 19.65
CA ASP A 159 -18.86 16.79 20.23
C ASP A 159 -20.39 16.88 20.09
N SER A 160 -20.96 18.09 20.07
CA SER A 160 -22.39 18.34 19.82
C SER A 160 -22.87 17.88 18.44
N TRP A 161 -21.94 17.62 17.52
CA TRP A 161 -22.16 17.09 16.18
C TRP A 161 -21.70 15.63 16.06
N GLY A 162 -21.75 14.86 17.15
CA GLY A 162 -21.36 13.44 17.21
C GLY A 162 -21.82 12.59 16.01
N PRO A 163 -23.10 12.62 15.60
CA PRO A 163 -23.57 11.86 14.43
C PRO A 163 -22.87 12.25 13.12
N VAL A 164 -22.55 13.53 12.93
CA VAL A 164 -21.83 14.02 11.74
C VAL A 164 -20.42 13.44 11.73
N ARG A 165 -19.74 13.36 12.88
CA ARG A 165 -18.40 12.73 12.96
C ARG A 165 -18.44 11.27 12.51
N ILE A 166 -19.45 10.51 12.96
CA ILE A 166 -19.57 9.09 12.63
C ILE A 166 -19.81 8.90 11.14
N HIS A 167 -20.81 9.60 10.59
CA HIS A 167 -21.23 9.40 9.21
C HIS A 167 -20.30 10.06 8.18
N ALA A 168 -19.78 11.26 8.47
CA ALA A 168 -18.96 12.00 7.52
C ALA A 168 -17.47 11.66 7.58
N ASN A 169 -16.97 11.14 8.72
CA ASN A 169 -15.56 10.80 8.88
C ASN A 169 -15.32 9.29 9.11
N TYR A 170 -15.84 8.73 10.20
CA TYR A 170 -15.47 7.35 10.59
C TYR A 170 -16.01 6.29 9.64
N ALA A 171 -17.29 6.34 9.26
CA ALA A 171 -17.90 5.32 8.41
C ALA A 171 -17.21 5.19 7.03
N PRO A 172 -16.93 6.29 6.29
CA PRO A 172 -16.17 6.23 5.05
C PRO A 172 -14.76 5.68 5.23
N VAL A 173 -14.05 6.10 6.29
CA VAL A 173 -12.69 5.62 6.58
C VAL A 173 -12.68 4.12 6.85
N TRP A 174 -13.57 3.63 7.71
CA TRP A 174 -13.69 2.21 8.00
C TRP A 174 -14.02 1.38 6.76
N PHE A 175 -14.93 1.87 5.92
CA PHE A 175 -15.23 1.21 4.65
C PHE A 175 -13.97 1.07 3.78
N ALA A 176 -13.16 2.12 3.64
CA ALA A 176 -11.92 2.08 2.88
C ALA A 176 -10.87 1.14 3.49
N ILE A 177 -10.71 1.13 4.82
CA ILE A 177 -9.79 0.24 5.53
C ILE A 177 -10.19 -1.23 5.30
N LEU A 178 -11.45 -1.57 5.49
CA LEU A 178 -11.94 -2.93 5.31
C LEU A 178 -11.80 -3.39 3.87
N LEU A 179 -12.14 -2.54 2.89
CA LEU A 179 -11.97 -2.84 1.48
C LEU A 179 -10.49 -3.08 1.13
N ALA A 180 -9.58 -2.23 1.60
CA ALA A 180 -8.15 -2.38 1.38
C ALA A 180 -7.61 -3.69 1.98
N LEU A 181 -8.00 -4.02 3.22
CA LEU A 181 -7.60 -5.26 3.88
C LEU A 181 -8.10 -6.50 3.14
N LEU A 182 -9.36 -6.51 2.71
CA LEU A 182 -9.91 -7.62 1.93
C LEU A 182 -9.13 -7.81 0.63
N ILE A 183 -8.80 -6.72 -0.06
CA ILE A 183 -8.01 -6.78 -1.29
C ILE A 183 -6.61 -7.35 -1.01
N TYR A 184 -5.90 -6.84 0.00
CA TYR A 184 -4.55 -7.31 0.31
C TYR A 184 -4.53 -8.77 0.76
N LEU A 185 -5.51 -9.20 1.56
CA LEU A 185 -5.65 -10.61 1.95
C LEU A 185 -5.84 -11.51 0.73
N ARG A 186 -6.72 -11.10 -0.21
CA ARG A 186 -6.94 -11.86 -1.46
C ARG A 186 -5.69 -11.94 -2.32
N VAL A 187 -4.99 -10.82 -2.54
CA VAL A 187 -3.71 -10.79 -3.28
C VAL A 187 -2.67 -11.66 -2.58
N GLY A 188 -2.55 -11.55 -1.25
CA GLY A 188 -1.58 -12.30 -0.45
C GLY A 188 -1.78 -13.81 -0.53
N ILE A 189 -3.02 -14.28 -0.43
CA ILE A 189 -3.38 -15.70 -0.55
C ILE A 189 -3.01 -16.23 -1.93
N GLU A 190 -3.40 -15.52 -3.01
CA GLU A 190 -3.12 -15.95 -4.38
C GLU A 190 -1.61 -16.04 -4.64
N VAL A 191 -0.85 -15.03 -4.21
CA VAL A 191 0.60 -15.03 -4.37
C VAL A 191 1.25 -16.18 -3.58
N TYR A 192 0.80 -16.43 -2.35
CA TYR A 192 1.31 -17.54 -1.56
C TYR A 192 1.06 -18.89 -2.25
N GLN A 193 -0.15 -19.11 -2.75
CA GLN A 193 -0.52 -20.35 -3.46
C GLN A 193 0.33 -20.57 -4.72
N LYS A 194 0.48 -19.54 -5.56
CA LYS A 194 1.30 -19.63 -6.79
C LYS A 194 2.77 -19.92 -6.50
N ARG A 195 3.34 -19.28 -5.47
CA ARG A 195 4.73 -19.54 -5.05
C ARG A 195 4.91 -20.95 -4.50
N ASN A 196 3.93 -21.46 -3.76
CA ASN A 196 3.99 -22.83 -3.25
C ASN A 196 3.91 -23.86 -4.39
N GLN A 197 3.06 -23.63 -5.40
CA GLN A 197 3.00 -24.46 -6.61
C GLN A 197 4.32 -24.47 -7.37
N LEU A 198 4.95 -23.31 -7.57
CA LEU A 198 6.26 -23.21 -8.23
C LEU A 198 7.36 -23.93 -7.45
N ARG A 199 7.39 -23.81 -6.11
CA ARG A 199 8.34 -24.54 -5.26
C ARG A 199 8.14 -26.06 -5.38
N ALA A 200 6.90 -26.53 -5.38
CA ALA A 200 6.59 -27.95 -5.54
C ALA A 200 7.01 -28.48 -6.93
N LEU A 201 6.82 -27.70 -8.00
CA LEU A 201 7.27 -28.06 -9.34
C LEU A 201 8.80 -28.08 -9.46
N ASN A 202 9.50 -27.07 -8.94
CA ASN A 202 10.96 -27.03 -8.93
C ASN A 202 11.55 -28.21 -8.15
N ALA A 203 10.99 -28.54 -6.99
CA ALA A 203 11.43 -29.70 -6.20
C ALA A 203 11.19 -31.03 -6.92
N ARG A 204 10.13 -31.14 -7.75
CA ARG A 204 9.91 -32.31 -8.62
C ARG A 204 10.93 -32.37 -9.76
N TYR A 205 11.23 -31.23 -10.38
CA TYR A 205 12.20 -31.14 -11.45
C TYR A 205 13.61 -31.52 -10.99
N GLU A 206 14.08 -30.96 -9.86
CA GLU A 206 15.38 -31.31 -9.25
C GLU A 206 15.47 -32.80 -8.92
N ARG A 207 14.38 -33.39 -8.39
CA ARG A 207 14.34 -34.84 -8.12
C ARG A 207 14.45 -35.68 -9.39
N ASN A 208 13.82 -35.24 -10.48
CA ASN A 208 13.88 -35.95 -11.76
C ASN A 208 15.29 -35.89 -12.37
N ILE A 209 15.99 -34.74 -12.31
CA ILE A 209 17.37 -34.60 -12.77
C ILE A 209 18.31 -35.56 -12.01
N ASN A 210 18.22 -35.58 -10.68
CA ASN A 210 19.06 -36.45 -9.86
C ASN A 210 18.81 -37.95 -10.14
N ASN A 211 17.59 -38.32 -10.53
CA ASN A 211 17.26 -39.69 -10.93
C ASN A 211 17.78 -40.06 -12.34
N SER A 212 17.88 -39.10 -13.27
CA SER A 212 18.47 -39.36 -14.60
C SER A 212 19.99 -39.50 -14.56
N ASP A 213 20.68 -38.76 -13.69
CA ASP A 213 22.14 -38.87 -13.53
C ASP A 213 22.55 -40.19 -12.84
N SER A 214 21.69 -40.75 -11.98
CA SER A 214 21.91 -42.04 -11.34
C SER A 214 21.65 -43.26 -12.25
N ILE A 215 20.83 -43.12 -13.30
CA ILE A 215 20.59 -44.20 -14.29
C ILE A 215 21.74 -44.33 -15.30
N SER A 216 22.54 -43.29 -15.50
CA SER A 216 23.69 -43.32 -16.45
C SER A 216 24.95 -44.00 -15.89
N THR A 217 24.93 -44.53 -14.66
CA THR A 217 26.11 -45.16 -14.02
C THR A 217 25.99 -46.70 -13.92
N THR A 218 25.03 -47.35 -14.58
CA THR A 218 24.87 -48.82 -14.47
C THR A 218 24.59 -49.52 -15.79
N THR A 219 25.50 -49.38 -16.76
CA THR A 219 25.78 -50.40 -17.79
C THR A 219 27.18 -50.05 -18.32
N THR A 220 28.26 -50.74 -17.99
CA THR A 220 28.67 -51.99 -18.64
C THR A 220 29.73 -52.73 -17.81
N THR A 221 29.43 -53.96 -17.39
CA THR A 221 30.43 -55.01 -17.15
C THR A 221 29.78 -56.31 -17.57
N ASP A 222 30.17 -56.84 -18.74
CA ASP A 222 30.68 -58.21 -18.90
C ASP A 222 30.82 -58.63 -20.37
N THR A 223 32.02 -59.17 -20.64
CA THR A 223 32.58 -59.76 -21.86
C THR A 223 31.96 -61.11 -22.25
N GLN A 224 31.84 -61.42 -23.57
CA GLN A 224 32.50 -62.58 -24.27
C GLN A 224 31.99 -62.84 -25.73
N THR A 225 32.95 -62.77 -26.68
CA THR A 225 33.30 -63.70 -27.81
C THR A 225 32.31 -64.09 -28.94
N THR A 226 32.61 -63.72 -30.21
CA THR A 226 33.02 -64.58 -31.38
C THR A 226 32.69 -64.00 -32.79
N ASN A 227 33.75 -63.83 -33.60
CA ASN A 227 33.97 -63.90 -35.07
C ASN A 227 32.82 -63.82 -36.12
N ASN A 228 32.87 -62.85 -37.05
CA ASN A 228 33.30 -62.98 -38.47
C ASN A 228 32.86 -61.81 -39.40
N SER A 229 33.86 -61.26 -40.12
CA SER A 229 33.91 -60.55 -41.43
C SER A 229 32.66 -59.89 -42.07
N PHE A 230 32.73 -58.62 -42.51
CA PHE A 230 33.17 -58.18 -43.87
C PHE A 230 32.93 -56.65 -44.09
N SER A 231 33.88 -56.00 -44.78
CA SER A 231 33.84 -54.69 -45.50
C SER A 231 33.65 -53.34 -44.79
N MET A 232 34.63 -52.46 -45.02
CA MET A 232 34.58 -50.98 -44.96
C MET A 232 34.85 -50.46 -46.41
N PRO A 233 34.47 -49.22 -46.79
CA PRO A 233 35.40 -48.10 -46.58
C PRO A 233 34.78 -46.73 -46.19
N SER A 234 35.57 -46.00 -45.41
CA SER A 234 35.54 -44.60 -44.91
C SER A 234 35.51 -43.49 -45.98
N PRO A 235 35.72 -42.18 -45.68
CA PRO A 235 35.53 -41.36 -44.47
C PRO A 235 34.75 -40.03 -44.74
N ALA A 236 34.09 -39.43 -43.74
CA ALA A 236 34.01 -37.96 -43.67
C ALA A 236 33.63 -37.46 -42.27
N LEU A 237 34.45 -36.53 -41.81
CA LEU A 237 34.44 -35.75 -40.58
C LEU A 237 33.17 -34.89 -40.45
N SER A 238 32.48 -34.92 -39.31
CA SER A 238 32.04 -33.70 -38.59
C SER A 238 31.31 -34.05 -37.30
N ALA A 239 31.89 -33.58 -36.20
CA ALA A 239 31.23 -33.48 -34.93
C ALA A 239 30.02 -32.52 -35.04
N ASN A 240 28.87 -32.92 -34.50
CA ASN A 240 28.03 -31.99 -33.77
C ASN A 240 27.02 -32.72 -32.88
N SER A 241 27.29 -32.61 -31.58
CA SER A 241 26.39 -32.84 -30.47
C SER A 241 25.07 -32.10 -30.68
N SER A 242 23.99 -32.86 -30.86
CA SER A 242 22.62 -32.33 -30.79
C SER A 242 22.16 -32.38 -29.34
N GLU A 243 22.70 -31.50 -28.49
CA GLU A 243 22.05 -31.13 -27.23
C GLU A 243 20.78 -30.34 -27.61
N SER A 244 19.66 -31.03 -27.81
CA SER A 244 18.35 -30.42 -27.67
C SER A 244 18.02 -30.26 -26.18
N GLY A 245 18.85 -29.48 -25.49
CA GLY A 245 18.48 -28.87 -24.23
C GLY A 245 17.42 -27.84 -24.54
N GLU A 246 16.15 -28.24 -24.44
CA GLU A 246 15.04 -27.32 -24.25
C GLU A 246 15.36 -26.53 -22.97
N ARG A 247 16.11 -25.43 -23.13
CA ARG A 247 16.12 -24.33 -22.18
C ARG A 247 14.68 -23.85 -22.13
N PHE A 248 13.91 -24.42 -21.21
CA PHE A 248 12.61 -23.91 -20.82
C PHE A 248 12.85 -22.45 -20.46
N PHE A 249 12.45 -21.60 -21.39
CA PHE A 249 12.46 -20.17 -21.28
C PHE A 249 11.68 -19.89 -19.99
N VAL A 250 12.39 -19.51 -18.92
CA VAL A 250 11.80 -18.77 -17.80
C VAL A 250 12.03 -17.31 -18.19
N PRO A 251 11.23 -16.70 -19.10
CA PRO A 251 11.47 -15.32 -19.44
C PRO A 251 11.07 -14.48 -18.25
N ARG A 252 12.02 -13.72 -17.68
CA ARG A 252 11.84 -12.32 -17.23
C ARG A 252 10.73 -12.01 -16.20
N MET A 253 9.89 -12.97 -15.81
CA MET A 253 8.75 -12.88 -14.88
C MET A 253 9.21 -12.91 -13.43
N GLN A 254 10.30 -13.64 -13.14
CA GLN A 254 10.86 -13.74 -11.77
C GLN A 254 11.23 -12.38 -11.17
N GLY A 255 11.71 -11.42 -11.97
CA GLY A 255 12.09 -10.09 -11.48
C GLY A 255 10.89 -9.21 -11.15
N MET A 256 9.86 -9.23 -12.01
CA MET A 256 8.66 -8.41 -11.85
C MET A 256 7.77 -8.92 -10.71
N ASP A 257 7.68 -10.23 -10.50
CA ASP A 257 6.89 -10.83 -9.42
C ASP A 257 7.53 -10.60 -8.05
N LYS A 258 8.88 -10.57 -7.96
CA LYS A 258 9.59 -10.24 -6.72
C LYS A 258 9.34 -8.79 -6.29
N ILE A 259 9.47 -7.83 -7.20
CA ILE A 259 9.27 -6.40 -6.90
C ILE A 259 7.81 -6.14 -6.49
N LYS A 260 6.84 -6.67 -7.25
CA LYS A 260 5.42 -6.50 -6.92
C LYS A 260 5.05 -7.17 -5.58
N LEU A 261 5.70 -8.28 -5.24
CA LEU A 261 5.47 -8.95 -3.96
C LEU A 261 6.06 -8.21 -2.77
N GLU A 262 7.30 -7.72 -2.86
CA GLU A 262 7.86 -6.89 -1.79
C GLU A 262 7.01 -5.62 -1.56
N TYR A 263 6.53 -5.02 -2.65
CA TYR A 263 5.58 -3.91 -2.57
C TYR A 263 4.26 -4.31 -1.91
N THR A 264 3.69 -5.48 -2.25
CA THR A 264 2.45 -5.99 -1.64
C THR A 264 2.59 -6.26 -0.15
N LYS A 265 3.74 -6.81 0.30
CA LYS A 265 4.01 -7.01 1.73
C LYS A 265 4.06 -5.68 2.48
N SER A 266 4.80 -4.72 1.94
CA SER A 266 4.89 -3.36 2.53
C SER A 266 3.51 -2.70 2.61
N ALA A 267 2.72 -2.81 1.53
CA ALA A 267 1.37 -2.27 1.46
C ALA A 267 0.39 -2.97 2.44
N PHE A 268 0.52 -4.28 2.65
CA PHE A 268 -0.26 -5.01 3.65
C PHE A 268 0.08 -4.58 5.08
N LEU A 269 1.38 -4.46 5.40
CA LEU A 269 1.82 -3.95 6.70
C LEU A 269 1.29 -2.52 6.95
N PHE A 270 1.28 -1.68 5.90
CA PHE A 270 0.70 -0.35 5.97
C PHE A 270 -0.81 -0.39 6.25
N ALA A 271 -1.57 -1.30 5.62
CA ALA A 271 -3.00 -1.46 5.91
C ALA A 271 -3.28 -1.93 7.34
N VAL A 272 -2.47 -2.86 7.86
CA VAL A 272 -2.54 -3.30 9.27
C VAL A 272 -2.21 -2.15 10.20
N SER A 273 -1.17 -1.36 9.89
CA SER A 273 -0.83 -0.16 10.66
C SER A 273 -1.98 0.85 10.72
N ILE A 274 -2.65 1.11 9.59
CA ILE A 274 -3.84 1.98 9.56
C ILE A 274 -4.96 1.40 10.43
N LEU A 275 -5.24 0.09 10.35
CA LEU A 275 -6.25 -0.54 11.20
C LEU A 275 -5.92 -0.34 12.68
N VAL A 276 -4.68 -0.62 13.09
CA VAL A 276 -4.23 -0.45 14.48
C VAL A 276 -4.33 1.01 14.91
N THR A 277 -4.06 1.95 14.02
CA THR A 277 -4.13 3.40 14.31
C THR A 277 -5.57 3.87 14.52
N TRP A 278 -6.51 3.39 13.71
CA TRP A 278 -7.91 3.85 13.74
C TRP A 278 -8.78 3.12 14.76
N VAL A 279 -8.41 1.92 15.20
CA VAL A 279 -9.15 1.15 16.22
C VAL A 279 -9.29 1.93 17.53
N PRO A 280 -8.22 2.38 18.21
CA PRO A 280 -8.34 3.10 19.48
C PRO A 280 -9.15 4.38 19.35
N ALA A 281 -8.93 5.16 18.29
CA ALA A 281 -9.65 6.39 18.04
C ALA A 281 -11.16 6.15 17.84
N SER A 282 -11.53 5.09 17.13
CA SER A 282 -12.94 4.74 16.88
C SER A 282 -13.62 4.19 18.13
N VAL A 283 -12.93 3.31 18.85
CA VAL A 283 -13.39 2.73 20.13
C VAL A 283 -13.63 3.85 21.14
N ASN A 284 -12.64 4.71 21.38
CA ASN A 284 -12.75 5.81 22.34
C ASN A 284 -13.92 6.75 22.02
N ARG A 285 -14.25 6.93 20.74
CA ARG A 285 -15.37 7.79 20.31
C ARG A 285 -16.72 7.10 20.34
N LEU A 286 -16.79 5.79 20.11
CA LEU A 286 -18.02 5.01 20.27
C LEU A 286 -18.45 4.90 21.74
N TYR A 287 -17.48 4.73 22.65
CA TYR A 287 -17.73 4.69 24.10
C TYR A 287 -17.93 6.09 24.72
N GLY A 288 -17.64 7.16 23.99
CA GLY A 288 -17.81 8.55 24.42
C GLY A 288 -19.05 9.26 23.87
N LEU A 289 -19.90 8.55 23.11
CA LEU A 289 -21.24 8.99 22.68
C LEU A 289 -22.28 8.65 23.75
#